data_AF-A0A523YHN5-F1
#
_entry.id   AF-A0A523YHN5-F1
#
_cell.length_a   1.000
_cell.length_b   1.000
_cell.length_c   1.000
_cell.angle_alpha   90.00
_cell.angle_beta   90.00
_cell.angle_gamma   90.00
#
_symmetry.space_group_name_H-M   'P 1'
#
loop_
_entity.id
_entity.type
_entity.pdbx_description
1 polymer ?
#
loop_
_entity_poly.entity_id
_entity_poly.type
_entity_poly.pdbx_seq_one_letter_code
_entity_poly.pdbx_strand_id
1 'polypeptide(L)' 'MPASHVTVEGKKYMWDGETYPGEKEAGEAKKKYEADGFEVQVVNEEGQVAVYTRRVVTEIVLEGAPP' A
#
# COMPACT_ATOMS: atom_id res chain seq x y z
N MET A 1 -11.39 -10.09 -9.95
CA MET A 1 -11.39 -8.98 -8.96
C MET A 1 -10.38 -9.36 -7.91
N PRO A 2 -9.35 -8.53 -7.67
CA PRO A 2 -8.25 -8.86 -6.76
C PRO A 2 -8.74 -8.99 -5.32
N ALA A 3 -7.97 -9.70 -4.49
CA ALA A 3 -8.29 -9.83 -3.08
C ALA A 3 -8.33 -8.45 -2.40
N SER A 4 -9.24 -8.25 -1.43
CA SER A 4 -9.38 -6.98 -0.70
C SER A 4 -8.13 -6.61 0.12
N HIS A 5 -7.30 -7.59 0.44
CA HIS A 5 -6.03 -7.42 1.11
C HIS A 5 -5.08 -8.57 0.77
N VAL A 6 -3.79 -8.31 0.90
CA VAL A 6 -2.73 -9.32 0.83
C VAL A 6 -1.91 -9.27 2.10
N THR A 7 -1.44 -10.43 2.55
CA THR A 7 -0.51 -10.51 3.67
C THR A 7 0.87 -10.86 3.12
N VAL A 8 1.82 -9.94 3.29
CA VAL A 8 3.21 -10.12 2.85
C VAL A 8 4.08 -10.03 4.09
N GLU A 9 4.88 -11.06 4.36
CA GLU A 9 5.78 -11.11 5.54
C GLU A 9 5.06 -10.84 6.88
N GLY A 10 3.82 -11.31 7.01
CA GLY A 10 2.98 -11.09 8.20
C GLY A 10 2.40 -9.68 8.31
N LYS A 11 2.68 -8.77 7.37
CA LYS A 11 2.07 -7.45 7.29
C LYS A 11 0.87 -7.48 6.34
N LYS A 12 -0.25 -6.89 6.76
CA LYS A 12 -1.46 -6.75 5.95
C LYS A 12 -1.39 -5.47 5.12
N TYR A 13 -1.58 -5.61 3.81
CA TYR A 13 -1.72 -4.52 2.85
C TYR A 13 -3.13 -4.53 2.28
N MET A 14 -3.74 -3.36 2.19
CA MET A 14 -5.11 -3.20 1.69
C MET A 14 -5.07 -2.85 0.21
N TRP A 15 -5.95 -3.45 -0.57
CA TRP A 15 -6.08 -3.08 -1.97
C TRP A 15 -6.59 -1.63 -2.07
N ASP A 16 -5.99 -0.85 -2.96
CA ASP A 16 -6.36 0.54 -3.20
C ASP A 16 -7.73 0.70 -3.86
N GLY A 17 -8.32 -0.40 -4.35
CA GLY A 17 -9.61 -0.41 -5.06
C GLY A 17 -9.50 -0.16 -6.56
N GLU A 18 -8.30 0.13 -7.05
CA GLU A 18 -8.02 0.34 -8.47
C GLU A 18 -7.13 -0.77 -9.04
N THR A 19 -7.43 -1.18 -10.26
CA THR A 19 -6.60 -2.09 -11.06
C THR A 19 -6.00 -1.33 -12.23
N TYR A 20 -4.71 -1.47 -12.43
CA TYR A 20 -3.96 -0.82 -13.49
C TYR A 20 -3.70 -1.82 -14.62
N PRO A 21 -3.77 -1.40 -15.89
CA PRO A 21 -3.51 -2.28 -17.04
C PRO A 21 -2.02 -2.56 -17.26
N GLY A 22 -1.12 -1.85 -16.57
CA GLY A 22 0.31 -2.11 -16.66
C GLY A 22 1.13 -1.57 -15.49
N GLU A 23 2.37 -2.07 -15.39
CA GLU A 23 3.32 -1.69 -14.33
C GLU A 23 3.67 -0.19 -14.34
N LYS A 24 3.50 0.48 -15.48
CA LYS A 24 3.81 1.91 -15.62
C LYS A 24 2.84 2.77 -14.82
N GLU A 25 1.53 2.53 -14.98
CA GLU A 25 0.48 3.23 -14.24
C GLU A 25 0.49 2.84 -12.75
N ALA A 26 0.66 1.54 -12.46
CA ALA A 26 0.84 1.08 -11.08
C ALA A 26 2.10 1.67 -10.42
N GLY A 27 3.15 1.94 -11.20
CA GLY A 27 4.39 2.56 -10.74
C GLY A 27 4.22 4.03 -10.36
N GLU A 28 3.33 4.76 -11.04
CA GLU A 28 2.96 6.13 -10.64
C GLU A 28 2.16 6.15 -9.34
N ALA A 29 1.15 5.26 -9.21
CA ALA A 29 0.40 5.08 -7.98
C ALA A 29 1.31 4.69 -6.81
N LYS A 30 2.24 3.76 -7.04
CA LYS A 30 3.24 3.34 -6.05
C LYS A 30 4.05 4.54 -5.54
N LYS A 31 4.63 5.34 -6.43
CA LYS A 31 5.43 6.52 -6.04
C LYS A 31 4.64 7.52 -5.21
N LYS A 32 3.37 7.73 -5.56
CA LYS A 32 2.47 8.62 -4.80
C LYS A 32 2.27 8.10 -3.39
N TYR A 33 1.88 6.84 -3.23
CA TYR A 33 1.67 6.24 -1.91
C TYR A 33 2.95 6.16 -1.08
N GLU A 34 4.10 5.85 -1.69
CA GLU A 34 5.41 5.89 -1.00
C GLU A 34 5.75 7.31 -0.51
N ALA A 35 5.43 8.36 -1.29
CA ALA A 35 5.62 9.76 -0.88
C ALA A 35 4.67 10.17 0.26
N ASP A 36 3.46 9.61 0.31
CA ASP A 36 2.50 9.78 1.40
C ASP A 36 2.84 8.93 2.66
N GLY A 37 3.95 8.19 2.65
CA GLY A 37 4.41 7.38 3.80
C GLY A 37 3.74 6.00 3.91
N PHE A 38 3.21 5.48 2.81
CA PHE A 38 2.67 4.12 2.73
C PHE A 38 3.72 3.15 2.16
N GLU A 39 3.80 1.95 2.73
CA GLU A 39 4.44 0.82 2.04
C GLU A 39 3.49 0.31 0.95
N VAL A 40 4.03 0.05 -0.23
CA VAL A 40 3.25 -0.39 -1.41
C VAL A 40 3.71 -1.76 -1.88
N GLN A 41 2.75 -2.64 -2.15
CA GLN A 41 2.93 -3.92 -2.79
C GLN A 41 2.16 -3.99 -4.11
N VAL A 42 2.84 -4.43 -5.16
CA VAL A 42 2.27 -4.52 -6.51
C VAL A 42 2.12 -6.00 -6.83
N VAL A 43 0.90 -6.42 -7.13
CA VAL A 43 0.57 -7.81 -7.47
C VAL A 43 0.04 -7.85 -8.90
N ASN A 44 0.64 -8.70 -9.72
CA ASN A 44 0.18 -8.95 -11.08
C ASN A 44 -0.73 -10.18 -11.07
N GLU A 45 -2.01 -10.00 -11.42
CA GLU A 45 -2.99 -11.09 -11.59
C GLU A 45 -3.63 -11.00 -12.97
N GLU A 46 -3.53 -12.08 -13.76
CA GLU A 46 -4.27 -12.26 -15.04
C GLU A 46 -4.15 -11.08 -16.04
N GLY A 47 -3.00 -10.40 -16.08
CA GLY A 47 -2.76 -9.25 -16.97
C GLY A 47 -3.28 -7.92 -16.43
N GLN A 48 -3.68 -7.89 -15.15
CA GLN A 48 -4.06 -6.70 -14.41
C GLN A 48 -3.08 -6.51 -13.25
N VAL A 49 -2.79 -5.27 -12.91
CA VAL A 49 -1.87 -4.91 -11.83
C VAL A 49 -2.68 -4.30 -10.69
N ALA A 50 -2.65 -4.93 -9.53
CA ALA A 50 -3.31 -4.43 -8.33
C ALA A 50 -2.27 -3.82 -7.39
N VAL A 51 -2.58 -2.64 -6.85
CA VAL A 51 -1.72 -1.93 -5.90
C VAL A 51 -2.30 -2.07 -4.50
N TYR A 52 -1.48 -2.55 -3.58
CA TYR A 52 -1.82 -2.75 -2.19
C TYR A 52 -1.00 -1.80 -1.32
N THR A 53 -1.66 -1.01 -0.47
CA THR A 53 -1.02 0.00 0.36
C THR A 53 -1.15 -0.35 1.84
N ARG A 54 -0.16 0.09 2.62
CA ARG A 54 -0.15 -0.03 4.08
C ARG A 54 0.48 1.21 4.68
N ARG A 55 -0.25 1.91 5.55
CA ARG A 55 0.30 3.07 6.26
C ARG A 55 1.35 2.62 7.27
N VAL A 56 2.55 3.18 7.19
CA VAL A 56 3.57 2.99 8.23
C VAL A 56 3.56 4.21 9.13
N VAL A 57 3.14 4.03 10.38
CA VAL A 57 3.21 5.09 11.39
C VAL A 57 4.65 5.11 11.91
N THR A 58 5.49 5.98 11.38
CA THR A 58 6.89 6.14 11.81
C THR A 58 7.06 7.07 13.01
N GLU A 59 6.09 7.97 13.27
CA GLU A 59 6.09 8.84 14.44
C GLU A 59 5.05 8.42 15.47
N ILE A 60 5.54 7.85 16.57
CA ILE A 60 4.82 7.78 17.85
C ILE A 60 5.08 9.11 18.56
N VAL A 61 4.24 10.11 18.34
CA VAL A 61 4.22 11.29 19.21
C VAL A 61 3.52 10.87 20.50
N LEU A 62 4.31 10.41 21.48
CA LEU A 62 3.84 10.17 22.85
C LEU A 62 3.70 11.52 23.57
N GLU A 63 2.66 12.29 23.27
CA GLU A 63 2.28 13.42 24.13
C GLU A 63 1.52 12.87 25.34
N GLY A 64 2.27 12.58 26.41
CA GLY A 64 1.67 12.04 27.63
C GLY A 64 2.68 11.85 28.76
N ALA A 65 3.48 12.87 29.07
CA ALA A 65 4.06 12.99 30.41
C ALA A 65 3.03 13.72 31.29
N PRO A 66 2.37 13.05 32.25
CA PRO A 66 1.55 13.76 33.23
C PRO A 66 2.48 14.59 34.15
N PRO A 67 2.11 15.83 34.50
CA PRO A 67 2.83 16.65 35.47
C PRO A 67 2.76 16.08 36.90
#